data_AF-R9JF82-F1
#
_entry.id   AF-R9JF82-F1
#
_cell.length_a   1.000
_cell.length_b   1.000
_cell.length_c   1.000
_cell.angle_alpha   90.00
_cell.angle_beta   90.00
_cell.angle_gamma   90.00
#
_symmetry.space_group_name_H-M   'P 1'
#
loop_
_entity.id
_entity.type
_entity.pdbx_description
1 polymer ?
#
loop_
_entity_poly.entity_id
_entity_poly.type
_entity_poly.pdbx_seq_one_letter_code
_entity_poly.pdbx_strand_id
1 'polypeptide(L)'
;MDEIAIKRHSFDLAKNRLKEFSEKTEAELEIDKVRTDGGFLGLGNHKVTGYELNGRLETIQEHFIAVNTTNNTVIKEFREVYNALDVLDKDYITSIVANVKAIEKTSNDVRVQQGILKQHNEKLANQQSKLDVHQVEIEKNVANISKIVAALKVFKEKLEDYKHLTDIDKIWNDCKTIQNEIKVVSDSITKFSKKVTEDIAMAHNKNKALSDQLNRDILKMQKHLEEIDSFVAVLNGYTHLQDIDNMWDDLDICKTNIERINGNIQAQQSELDNLAVTSEGHAESIAALFKNLADAEKYAVDSRNLITKLEAFKAEVSALNYLMEVDDIWKDVEEHTSKLVECEKRDAELAATIQKNKEEANENIAETVQTANAAIETLTKKVKYAYWIAGSSAGLAIIELILLFMKVI
;
A
#
# COMPACT_ATOMS: atom_id res chain seq x y z
N MET A 1 11.51 -143.68 -46.34
CA MET A 1 12.50 -144.21 -47.29
C MET A 1 12.74 -145.62 -46.82
N ASP A 2 12.12 -146.58 -47.47
CA ASP A 2 12.40 -147.98 -47.18
C ASP A 2 13.67 -148.35 -47.94
N GLU A 3 14.68 -148.75 -47.18
CA GLU A 3 16.01 -149.06 -47.66
C GLU A 3 15.94 -150.36 -48.49
N ILE A 4 15.99 -150.23 -49.82
CA ILE A 4 16.01 -151.40 -50.72
C ILE A 4 17.42 -152.01 -50.59
N ALA A 5 17.55 -152.99 -49.72
CA ALA A 5 18.80 -153.70 -49.46
C ALA A 5 19.16 -154.57 -50.69
N ILE A 6 20.12 -154.11 -51.49
CA ILE A 6 20.57 -154.82 -52.68
C ILE A 6 21.43 -156.02 -52.28
N LYS A 7 20.94 -157.23 -52.55
CA LYS A 7 21.59 -158.47 -52.12
C LYS A 7 22.66 -158.95 -53.10
N ARG A 8 23.86 -158.38 -52.98
CA ARG A 8 25.08 -158.68 -53.76
C ARG A 8 25.45 -160.18 -53.89
N HIS A 9 25.00 -161.00 -52.95
CA HIS A 9 25.38 -162.41 -52.85
C HIS A 9 25.03 -163.30 -54.07
N SER A 10 23.97 -163.00 -54.83
CA SER A 10 23.51 -163.87 -55.92
C SER A 10 24.36 -163.73 -57.19
N PHE A 11 24.80 -162.50 -57.50
CA PHE A 11 25.63 -162.23 -58.68
C PHE A 11 27.06 -162.76 -58.50
N ASP A 12 27.65 -162.51 -57.33
CA ASP A 12 29.00 -162.97 -57.03
C ASP A 12 29.08 -164.51 -56.99
N LEU A 13 28.02 -165.19 -56.50
CA LEU A 13 27.92 -166.64 -56.52
C LEU A 13 27.87 -167.21 -57.94
N ALA A 14 27.01 -166.67 -58.80
CA ALA A 14 26.90 -167.12 -60.19
C ALA A 14 28.19 -166.86 -60.97
N LYS A 15 28.81 -165.69 -60.78
CA LYS A 15 30.10 -165.34 -61.38
C LYS A 15 31.21 -166.33 -61.00
N ASN A 16 31.29 -166.74 -59.74
CA ASN A 16 32.30 -167.68 -59.28
C ASN A 16 32.06 -169.09 -59.84
N ARG A 17 30.81 -169.56 -59.89
CA ARG A 17 30.46 -170.85 -60.51
C ARG A 17 30.82 -170.91 -61.99
N LEU A 18 30.50 -169.86 -62.75
CA LEU A 18 30.88 -169.75 -64.16
C LEU A 18 32.39 -169.75 -64.36
N LYS A 19 33.12 -169.05 -63.49
CA LYS A 19 34.57 -169.04 -63.51
C LYS A 19 35.12 -170.46 -63.33
N GLU A 20 34.68 -171.16 -62.28
CA GLU A 20 35.08 -172.54 -62.00
C GLU A 20 34.76 -173.49 -63.17
N PHE A 21 33.58 -173.33 -63.80
CA PHE A 21 33.21 -174.09 -64.98
C PHE A 21 34.13 -173.79 -66.18
N SER A 22 34.40 -172.51 -66.46
CA SER A 22 35.21 -172.07 -67.60
C SER A 22 36.69 -172.47 -67.50
N GLU A 23 37.20 -172.63 -66.27
CA GLU A 23 38.59 -173.01 -65.99
C GLU A 23 38.77 -174.53 -65.94
N LYS A 24 37.68 -175.30 -66.04
CA LYS A 24 37.75 -176.77 -66.05
C LYS A 24 38.41 -177.25 -67.34
N THR A 25 39.46 -178.04 -67.20
CA THR A 25 40.25 -178.56 -68.32
C THR A 25 39.41 -179.54 -69.15
N GLU A 26 39.50 -179.47 -70.48
CA GLU A 26 38.77 -180.35 -71.39
C GLU A 26 39.13 -181.82 -71.13
N ALA A 27 38.12 -182.68 -71.05
CA ALA A 27 38.34 -184.11 -70.97
C ALA A 27 38.86 -184.59 -72.34
N GLU A 28 40.01 -185.25 -72.35
CA GLU A 28 40.59 -185.83 -73.56
C GLU A 28 39.79 -187.09 -73.94
N LEU A 29 38.83 -186.93 -74.86
CA LEU A 29 37.95 -188.00 -75.30
C LEU A 29 38.59 -188.77 -76.46
N GLU A 30 39.58 -189.61 -76.18
CA GLU A 30 40.19 -190.49 -77.18
C GLU A 30 39.53 -191.87 -77.20
N ILE A 31 39.37 -192.47 -78.38
CA ILE A 31 38.91 -193.85 -78.54
C ILE A 31 40.01 -194.63 -79.24
N ASP A 32 40.67 -195.51 -78.50
CA ASP A 32 41.69 -196.38 -79.06
C ASP A 32 41.11 -197.36 -80.10
N LYS A 33 41.92 -197.71 -81.11
CA LYS A 33 41.57 -198.75 -82.09
C LYS A 33 41.59 -200.14 -81.43
N VAL A 34 40.75 -201.06 -81.91
CA VAL A 34 40.88 -202.49 -81.55
C VAL A 34 42.12 -203.07 -82.21
N ARG A 35 42.76 -204.04 -81.55
CA ARG A 35 43.89 -204.79 -82.13
C ARG A 35 43.41 -205.62 -83.30
N THR A 36 44.18 -205.63 -84.38
CA THR A 36 43.87 -206.39 -85.61
C THR A 36 45.00 -207.36 -85.98
N ASP A 37 46.11 -207.34 -85.24
CA ASP A 37 47.31 -208.14 -85.44
C ASP A 37 47.48 -209.22 -84.35
N GLY A 38 47.80 -210.44 -84.78
CA GLY A 38 47.84 -211.63 -83.93
C GLY A 38 49.24 -211.94 -83.39
N GLY A 39 49.41 -211.86 -82.06
CA GLY A 39 50.41 -212.60 -81.29
C GLY A 39 51.89 -212.25 -81.50
N PHE A 40 52.74 -212.80 -80.62
CA PHE A 40 54.18 -212.55 -80.54
C PHE A 40 54.88 -212.79 -81.89
N LEU A 41 55.40 -211.71 -82.49
CA LEU A 41 56.02 -211.57 -83.84
C LEU A 41 55.10 -211.12 -84.99
N GLY A 42 53.82 -210.81 -84.77
CA GLY A 42 52.99 -210.09 -85.76
C GLY A 42 52.65 -210.89 -87.03
N LEU A 43 52.75 -212.21 -86.97
CA LEU A 43 52.49 -213.12 -88.10
C LEU A 43 51.09 -213.72 -87.98
N GLY A 44 50.08 -212.95 -88.39
CA GLY A 44 48.68 -213.40 -88.50
C GLY A 44 47.66 -212.29 -88.24
N ASN A 45 46.51 -212.35 -88.91
CA ASN A 45 45.41 -211.42 -88.63
C ASN A 45 44.68 -211.85 -87.36
N HIS A 46 44.53 -210.94 -86.39
CA HIS A 46 43.66 -211.16 -85.23
C HIS A 46 42.23 -210.83 -85.63
N LYS A 47 41.32 -211.78 -85.42
CA LYS A 47 39.89 -211.50 -85.55
C LYS A 47 39.46 -210.79 -84.27
N VAL A 48 39.13 -209.51 -84.42
CA VAL A 48 38.51 -208.70 -83.35
C VAL A 48 37.39 -209.52 -82.71
N THR A 49 37.52 -209.71 -81.41
CA THR A 49 36.55 -210.47 -80.63
C THR A 49 35.37 -209.59 -80.22
N GLY A 50 34.23 -210.21 -79.92
CA GLY A 50 33.09 -209.50 -79.34
C GLY A 50 33.45 -208.83 -78.00
N TYR A 51 34.41 -209.37 -77.26
CA TYR A 51 34.92 -208.77 -76.02
C TYR A 51 35.69 -207.47 -76.28
N GLU A 52 36.58 -207.44 -77.26
CA GLU A 52 37.33 -206.22 -77.63
C GLU A 52 36.42 -205.13 -78.20
N LEU A 53 35.43 -205.50 -79.02
CA LEU A 53 34.45 -204.57 -79.53
C LEU A 53 33.55 -204.03 -78.41
N ASN A 54 33.10 -204.89 -77.48
CA ASN A 54 32.34 -204.47 -76.31
C ASN A 54 33.15 -203.51 -75.43
N GLY A 55 34.45 -203.73 -75.24
CA GLY A 55 35.31 -202.80 -74.52
C GLY A 55 35.38 -201.41 -75.19
N ARG A 56 35.39 -201.33 -76.52
CA ARG A 56 35.31 -200.02 -77.21
C ARG A 56 33.93 -199.38 -77.13
N LEU A 57 32.88 -200.20 -77.20
CA LEU A 57 31.52 -199.72 -77.05
C LEU A 57 31.30 -199.15 -75.64
N GLU A 58 31.89 -199.78 -74.62
CA GLU A 58 31.93 -199.28 -73.25
C GLU A 58 32.63 -197.91 -73.18
N THR A 59 33.83 -197.76 -73.76
CA THR A 59 34.51 -196.45 -73.85
C THR A 59 33.68 -195.39 -74.60
N ILE A 60 33.02 -195.75 -75.70
CA ILE A 60 32.14 -194.84 -76.45
C ILE A 60 30.93 -194.43 -75.60
N GLN A 61 30.33 -195.38 -74.87
CA GLN A 61 29.22 -195.09 -73.96
C GLN A 61 29.67 -194.17 -72.81
N GLU A 62 30.84 -194.41 -72.24
CA GLU A 62 31.44 -193.52 -71.25
C GLU A 62 31.63 -192.10 -71.79
N HIS A 63 32.11 -191.96 -73.03
CA HIS A 63 32.24 -190.64 -73.69
C HIS A 63 30.89 -189.97 -73.93
N PHE A 64 29.85 -190.69 -74.38
CA PHE A 64 28.50 -190.13 -74.53
C PHE A 64 27.91 -189.70 -73.18
N ILE A 65 28.15 -190.48 -72.12
CA ILE A 65 27.75 -190.13 -70.75
C ILE A 65 28.50 -188.86 -70.31
N ALA A 66 29.80 -188.76 -70.60
CA ALA A 66 30.61 -187.58 -70.31
C ALA A 66 30.10 -186.33 -71.05
N VAL A 67 29.84 -186.43 -72.36
CA VAL A 67 29.29 -185.34 -73.18
C VAL A 67 27.91 -184.90 -72.69
N ASN A 68 27.00 -185.84 -72.42
CA ASN A 68 25.67 -185.51 -71.88
C ASN A 68 25.75 -184.86 -70.50
N THR A 69 26.69 -185.32 -69.65
CA THR A 69 26.95 -184.72 -68.33
C THR A 69 27.47 -183.30 -68.48
N THR A 70 28.42 -183.07 -69.40
CA THR A 70 28.95 -181.74 -69.72
C THR A 70 27.85 -180.83 -70.27
N ASN A 71 27.05 -181.26 -71.25
CA ASN A 71 25.95 -180.45 -71.79
C ASN A 71 24.91 -180.09 -70.73
N ASN A 72 24.52 -181.02 -69.86
CA ASN A 72 23.61 -180.72 -68.76
C ASN A 72 24.24 -179.75 -67.74
N THR A 73 25.56 -179.83 -67.55
CA THR A 73 26.31 -178.86 -66.72
C THR A 73 26.30 -177.48 -67.39
N VAL A 74 26.62 -177.40 -68.68
CA VAL A 74 26.56 -176.15 -69.48
C VAL A 74 25.19 -175.48 -69.37
N ILE A 75 24.10 -176.24 -69.56
CA ILE A 75 22.73 -175.70 -69.45
C ILE A 75 22.44 -175.17 -68.05
N LYS A 76 22.91 -175.86 -67.00
CA LYS A 76 22.77 -175.39 -65.61
C LYS A 76 23.54 -174.10 -65.39
N GLU A 77 24.79 -174.02 -65.84
CA GLU A 77 25.59 -172.80 -65.70
C GLU A 77 24.99 -171.62 -66.48
N PHE A 78 24.48 -171.83 -67.71
CA PHE A 78 23.76 -170.77 -68.44
C PHE A 78 22.47 -170.32 -67.75
N ARG A 79 21.77 -171.22 -67.04
CA ARG A 79 20.62 -170.84 -66.22
C ARG A 79 21.04 -169.99 -65.02
N GLU A 80 22.16 -170.29 -64.40
CA GLU A 80 22.73 -169.46 -63.33
C GLU A 80 23.13 -168.07 -63.86
N VAL A 81 23.71 -167.96 -65.07
CA VAL A 81 23.96 -166.67 -65.74
C VAL A 81 22.67 -165.86 -65.88
N TYR A 82 21.64 -166.47 -66.45
CA TYR A 82 20.36 -165.81 -66.70
C TYR A 82 19.72 -165.32 -65.40
N ASN A 83 19.69 -166.18 -64.36
CA ASN A 83 19.15 -165.81 -63.05
C ASN A 83 19.93 -164.65 -62.42
N ALA A 84 21.27 -164.63 -62.56
CA ALA A 84 22.08 -163.53 -62.05
C ALA A 84 21.80 -162.21 -62.78
N LEU A 85 21.56 -162.25 -64.10
CA LEU A 85 21.18 -161.08 -64.90
C LEU A 85 19.75 -160.61 -64.59
N ASP A 86 18.80 -161.51 -64.37
CA ASP A 86 17.42 -161.19 -63.98
C ASP A 86 17.35 -160.56 -62.58
N VAL A 87 18.17 -161.04 -61.62
CA VAL A 87 18.31 -160.40 -60.30
C VAL A 87 18.95 -159.02 -60.40
N LEU A 88 19.96 -158.85 -61.27
CA LEU A 88 20.58 -157.54 -61.53
C LEU A 88 19.55 -156.53 -62.06
N ASP A 89 18.73 -156.94 -63.02
CA ASP A 89 17.66 -156.10 -63.57
C ASP A 89 16.60 -155.76 -62.50
N LYS A 90 16.09 -156.76 -61.78
CA LYS A 90 15.02 -156.54 -60.79
C LYS A 90 15.45 -155.73 -59.58
N ASP A 91 16.60 -156.01 -58.99
CA ASP A 91 17.00 -155.38 -57.72
C ASP A 91 17.83 -154.12 -57.93
N TYR A 92 18.86 -154.18 -58.77
CA TYR A 92 19.80 -153.05 -58.94
C TYR A 92 19.20 -151.95 -59.81
N ILE A 93 18.60 -152.26 -60.97
CA ILE A 93 18.01 -151.22 -61.83
C ILE A 93 16.82 -150.57 -61.13
N THR A 94 15.96 -151.34 -60.46
CA THR A 94 14.87 -150.78 -59.65
C THR A 94 15.39 -149.86 -58.54
N SER A 95 16.44 -150.24 -57.83
CA SER A 95 17.06 -149.40 -56.79
C SER A 95 17.69 -148.13 -57.36
N ILE A 96 18.37 -148.22 -58.50
CA ILE A 96 18.95 -147.07 -59.20
C ILE A 96 17.84 -146.10 -59.63
N VAL A 97 16.76 -146.61 -60.22
CA VAL A 97 15.60 -145.80 -60.63
C VAL A 97 14.93 -145.14 -59.42
N ALA A 98 14.75 -145.87 -58.31
CA ALA A 98 14.19 -145.32 -57.08
C ALA A 98 15.07 -144.18 -56.51
N ASN A 99 16.39 -144.37 -56.50
CA ASN A 99 17.34 -143.35 -56.06
C ASN A 99 17.35 -142.13 -56.99
N VAL A 100 17.37 -142.33 -58.31
CA VAL A 100 17.30 -141.23 -59.29
C VAL A 100 16.02 -140.42 -59.10
N LYS A 101 14.88 -141.07 -58.87
CA LYS A 101 13.60 -140.39 -58.60
C LYS A 101 13.62 -139.61 -57.28
N ALA A 102 14.28 -140.14 -56.24
CA ALA A 102 14.48 -139.43 -54.99
C ALA A 102 15.39 -138.20 -55.15
N ILE A 103 16.46 -138.32 -55.96
CA ILE A 103 17.36 -137.20 -56.32
C ILE A 103 16.61 -136.15 -57.13
N GLU A 104 15.78 -136.54 -58.10
CA GLU A 104 14.95 -135.63 -58.89
C GLU A 104 13.99 -134.84 -57.99
N LYS A 105 13.32 -135.52 -57.05
CA LYS A 105 12.47 -134.86 -56.06
C LYS A 105 13.27 -133.86 -55.24
N THR A 106 14.43 -134.26 -54.73
CA THR A 106 15.32 -133.39 -53.94
C THR A 106 15.80 -132.18 -54.74
N SER A 107 16.17 -132.36 -56.01
CA SER A 107 16.60 -131.28 -56.90
C SER A 107 15.46 -130.28 -57.17
N ASN A 108 14.25 -130.78 -57.39
CA ASN A 108 13.07 -129.93 -57.53
C ASN A 108 12.78 -129.14 -56.24
N ASP A 109 12.87 -129.78 -55.07
CA ASP A 109 12.71 -129.09 -53.78
C ASP A 109 13.78 -128.01 -53.58
N VAL A 110 15.04 -128.29 -53.91
CA VAL A 110 16.14 -127.31 -53.86
C VAL A 110 15.87 -126.10 -54.77
N ARG A 111 15.37 -126.33 -55.99
CA ARG A 111 15.03 -125.25 -56.93
C ARG A 111 13.89 -124.38 -56.39
N VAL A 112 12.88 -124.97 -55.76
CA VAL A 112 11.80 -124.22 -55.08
C VAL A 112 12.38 -123.39 -53.93
N GLN A 113 13.24 -123.97 -53.09
CA GLN A 113 13.88 -123.25 -51.98
C GLN A 113 14.77 -122.10 -52.46
N GLN A 114 15.50 -122.25 -53.56
CA GLN A 114 16.26 -121.17 -54.17
C GLN A 114 15.36 -120.01 -54.63
N GLY A 115 14.18 -120.32 -55.17
CA GLY A 115 13.17 -119.32 -55.51
C GLY A 115 12.69 -118.52 -54.29
N ILE A 116 12.40 -119.22 -53.18
CA ILE A 116 11.99 -118.59 -51.91
C ILE A 116 13.13 -117.72 -51.35
N LEU A 117 14.37 -118.22 -51.36
CA LEU A 117 15.54 -117.47 -50.91
C LEU A 117 15.75 -116.19 -51.71
N LYS A 118 15.56 -116.23 -53.03
CA LYS A 118 15.64 -115.04 -53.88
C LYS A 118 14.59 -114.00 -53.47
N GLN A 119 13.35 -114.42 -53.25
CA GLN A 119 12.29 -113.53 -52.79
C GLN A 119 12.59 -112.92 -51.40
N HIS A 120 13.16 -113.72 -50.48
CA HIS A 120 13.61 -113.21 -49.19
C HIS A 120 14.70 -112.16 -49.35
N ASN A 121 15.67 -112.40 -50.23
CA ASN A 121 16.77 -111.47 -50.48
C ASN A 121 16.28 -110.15 -51.10
N GLU A 122 15.30 -110.21 -52.01
CA GLU A 122 14.64 -109.03 -52.56
C GLU A 122 13.87 -108.24 -51.49
N LYS A 123 13.18 -108.94 -50.56
CA LYS A 123 12.53 -108.29 -49.41
C LYS A 123 13.54 -107.61 -48.48
N LEU A 124 14.67 -108.26 -48.19
CA LEU A 124 15.75 -107.68 -47.39
C LEU A 124 16.34 -106.42 -48.04
N ALA A 125 16.60 -106.45 -49.35
CA ALA A 125 17.08 -105.28 -50.09
C ALA A 125 16.08 -104.12 -50.04
N ASN A 126 14.78 -104.39 -50.19
CA ASN A 126 13.74 -103.38 -50.05
C ASN A 126 13.64 -102.83 -48.62
N GLN A 127 13.83 -103.66 -47.60
CA GLN A 127 13.87 -103.21 -46.21
C GLN A 127 15.08 -102.31 -45.96
N GLN A 128 16.25 -102.66 -46.50
CA GLN A 128 17.45 -101.84 -46.39
C GLN A 128 17.25 -100.47 -47.04
N SER A 129 16.68 -100.42 -48.24
CA SER A 129 16.39 -99.15 -48.91
C SER A 129 15.44 -98.26 -48.10
N LYS A 130 14.43 -98.84 -47.43
CA LYS A 130 13.55 -98.08 -46.52
C LYS A 130 14.30 -97.54 -45.29
N LEU A 131 15.21 -98.33 -44.72
CA LEU A 131 16.03 -97.91 -43.59
C LEU A 131 16.94 -96.73 -43.98
N ASP A 132 17.54 -96.77 -45.16
CA ASP A 132 18.39 -95.70 -45.66
C ASP A 132 17.60 -94.39 -45.83
N VAL A 133 16.36 -94.46 -46.33
CA VAL A 133 15.45 -93.29 -46.42
C VAL A 133 15.13 -92.73 -45.04
N HIS A 134 14.77 -93.59 -44.08
CA HIS A 134 14.48 -93.15 -42.71
C HIS A 134 15.70 -92.52 -42.03
N GLN A 135 16.91 -93.02 -42.30
CA GLN A 135 18.15 -92.45 -41.77
C GLN A 135 18.33 -91.00 -42.23
N VAL A 136 18.11 -90.72 -43.53
CA VAL A 136 18.16 -89.36 -44.07
C VAL A 136 17.11 -88.44 -43.44
N GLU A 137 15.90 -88.94 -43.20
CA GLU A 137 14.84 -88.16 -42.52
C GLU A 137 15.20 -87.85 -41.06
N ILE A 138 15.77 -88.81 -40.34
CA ILE A 138 16.24 -88.62 -38.96
C ILE A 138 17.33 -87.56 -38.91
N GLU A 139 18.32 -87.62 -39.80
CA GLU A 139 19.40 -86.62 -39.87
C GLU A 139 18.87 -85.21 -40.12
N LYS A 140 17.91 -85.08 -41.04
CA LYS A 140 17.21 -83.80 -41.31
C LYS A 140 16.49 -83.29 -40.06
N ASN A 141 15.80 -84.16 -39.33
CA ASN A 141 15.10 -83.79 -38.10
C ASN A 141 16.08 -83.37 -36.99
N VAL A 142 17.18 -84.07 -36.81
CA VAL A 142 18.24 -83.72 -35.85
C VAL A 142 18.84 -82.35 -36.18
N ALA A 143 19.12 -82.07 -37.45
CA ALA A 143 19.60 -80.77 -37.89
C ALA A 143 18.59 -79.63 -37.61
N ASN A 144 17.29 -79.89 -37.82
CA ASN A 144 16.23 -78.92 -37.51
C ASN A 144 16.10 -78.66 -36.00
N ILE A 145 16.12 -79.72 -35.18
CA ILE A 145 16.10 -79.59 -33.71
C ILE A 145 17.30 -78.76 -33.25
N SER A 146 18.48 -79.00 -33.82
CA SER A 146 19.70 -78.24 -33.50
C SER A 146 19.54 -76.74 -33.80
N LYS A 147 18.92 -76.38 -34.93
CA LYS A 147 18.60 -74.98 -35.28
C LYS A 147 17.63 -74.34 -34.29
N ILE A 148 16.59 -75.08 -33.86
CA ILE A 148 15.61 -74.60 -32.87
C ILE A 148 16.29 -74.33 -31.54
N VAL A 149 17.11 -75.27 -31.05
CA VAL A 149 17.85 -75.11 -29.80
C VAL A 149 18.77 -73.89 -29.85
N ALA A 150 19.46 -73.66 -30.96
CA ALA A 150 20.29 -72.47 -31.14
C ALA A 150 19.47 -71.17 -31.06
N ALA A 151 18.31 -71.12 -31.71
CA ALA A 151 17.41 -69.96 -31.64
C ALA A 151 16.87 -69.71 -30.23
N LEU A 152 16.46 -70.77 -29.53
CA LEU A 152 15.99 -70.70 -28.14
C LEU A 152 17.09 -70.20 -27.20
N LYS A 153 18.34 -70.60 -27.42
CA LYS A 153 19.49 -70.11 -26.65
C LYS A 153 19.68 -68.60 -26.80
N VAL A 154 19.64 -68.08 -28.04
CA VAL A 154 19.71 -66.63 -28.29
C VAL A 154 18.55 -65.88 -27.64
N PHE A 155 17.33 -66.44 -27.69
CA PHE A 155 16.17 -65.84 -27.04
C PHE A 155 16.33 -65.77 -25.51
N LYS A 156 16.83 -66.85 -24.90
CA LYS A 156 17.15 -66.90 -23.47
C LYS A 156 18.20 -65.84 -23.08
N GLU A 157 19.30 -65.76 -23.83
CA GLU A 157 20.36 -64.76 -23.58
C GLU A 157 19.80 -63.33 -23.65
N LYS A 158 18.96 -63.02 -24.66
CA LYS A 158 18.28 -61.73 -24.75
C LYS A 158 17.36 -61.44 -23.56
N LEU A 159 16.64 -62.45 -23.06
CA LEU A 159 15.81 -62.30 -21.87
C LEU A 159 16.65 -62.02 -20.63
N GLU A 160 17.77 -62.71 -20.46
CA GLU A 160 18.70 -62.51 -19.34
C GLU A 160 19.41 -61.15 -19.40
N ASP A 161 19.61 -60.59 -20.60
CA ASP A 161 20.19 -59.24 -20.79
C ASP A 161 19.26 -58.09 -20.36
N TYR A 162 17.94 -58.34 -20.22
CA TYR A 162 17.02 -57.35 -19.69
C TYR A 162 17.16 -57.21 -18.17
N LYS A 163 18.15 -56.42 -17.75
CA LYS A 163 18.49 -56.13 -16.34
C LYS A 163 17.32 -55.66 -15.46
N HIS A 164 16.28 -55.10 -16.08
CA HIS A 164 15.16 -54.45 -15.41
C HIS A 164 13.86 -55.28 -15.42
N LEU A 165 13.89 -56.55 -15.85
CA LEU A 165 12.69 -57.40 -15.79
C LEU A 165 12.14 -57.51 -14.35
N THR A 166 13.01 -57.57 -13.35
CA THR A 166 12.63 -57.58 -11.93
C THR A 166 12.12 -56.23 -11.43
N ASP A 167 12.47 -55.15 -12.12
CA ASP A 167 12.01 -53.81 -11.75
C ASP A 167 10.55 -53.59 -12.12
N ILE A 168 9.97 -54.40 -13.01
CA ILE A 168 8.55 -54.34 -13.36
C ILE A 168 7.67 -54.56 -12.12
N ASP A 169 8.00 -55.56 -11.30
CA ASP A 169 7.27 -55.85 -10.05
C ASP A 169 7.44 -54.71 -9.05
N LYS A 170 8.63 -54.11 -9.00
CA LYS A 170 8.90 -52.95 -8.15
C LYS A 170 8.08 -51.74 -8.59
N ILE A 171 8.11 -51.40 -9.88
CA ILE A 171 7.33 -50.31 -10.47
C ILE A 171 5.83 -50.52 -10.20
N TRP A 172 5.34 -51.74 -10.35
CA TRP A 172 3.94 -52.07 -10.05
C TRP A 172 3.57 -51.78 -8.59
N ASN A 173 4.43 -52.18 -7.64
CA ASN A 173 4.21 -51.93 -6.21
C ASN A 173 4.33 -50.43 -5.86
N ASP A 174 5.29 -49.72 -6.46
CA ASP A 174 5.45 -48.27 -6.30
C ASP A 174 4.21 -47.53 -6.84
N CYS A 175 3.70 -47.89 -8.02
CA CYS A 175 2.46 -47.33 -8.58
C CYS A 175 1.25 -47.58 -7.67
N LYS A 176 1.15 -48.77 -7.08
CA LYS A 176 0.08 -49.10 -6.12
C LYS A 176 0.18 -48.26 -4.85
N THR A 177 1.40 -47.98 -4.39
CA THR A 177 1.66 -47.12 -3.23
C THR A 177 1.26 -45.67 -3.54
N ILE A 178 1.72 -45.13 -4.66
CA ILE A 178 1.37 -43.79 -5.14
C ILE A 178 -0.15 -43.63 -5.27
N GLN A 179 -0.87 -44.64 -5.77
CA GLN A 179 -2.32 -44.61 -5.86
C GLN A 179 -3.01 -44.40 -4.50
N ASN A 180 -2.52 -45.07 -3.45
CA ASN A 180 -3.07 -44.92 -2.10
C ASN A 180 -2.78 -43.52 -1.54
N GLU A 181 -1.57 -43.00 -1.76
CA GLU A 181 -1.21 -41.64 -1.34
C GLU A 181 -2.05 -40.58 -2.05
N ILE A 182 -2.29 -40.72 -3.36
CA ILE A 182 -3.18 -39.84 -4.13
C ILE A 182 -4.60 -39.85 -3.55
N LYS A 183 -5.10 -41.02 -3.13
CA LYS A 183 -6.43 -41.11 -2.49
C LYS A 183 -6.48 -40.30 -1.19
N VAL A 184 -5.47 -40.41 -0.34
CA VAL A 184 -5.37 -39.63 0.91
C VAL A 184 -5.30 -38.13 0.64
N VAL A 185 -4.53 -37.72 -0.37
CA VAL A 185 -4.45 -36.31 -0.80
C VAL A 185 -5.81 -35.82 -1.31
N SER A 186 -6.51 -36.61 -2.13
CA SER A 186 -7.85 -36.29 -2.65
C SER A 186 -8.88 -36.07 -1.54
N ASP A 187 -8.89 -36.94 -0.53
CA ASP A 187 -9.76 -36.80 0.64
C ASP A 187 -9.42 -35.53 1.44
N SER A 188 -8.14 -35.21 1.56
CA SER A 188 -7.66 -34.00 2.24
C SER A 188 -8.06 -32.73 1.48
N ILE A 189 -7.93 -32.72 0.16
CA ILE A 189 -8.38 -31.61 -0.70
C ILE A 189 -9.90 -31.41 -0.56
N THR A 190 -10.68 -32.49 -0.51
CA THR A 190 -12.13 -32.42 -0.34
C THR A 190 -12.51 -31.82 1.02
N LYS A 191 -11.85 -32.26 2.10
CA LYS A 191 -12.04 -31.66 3.44
C LYS A 191 -11.65 -30.18 3.47
N PHE A 192 -10.52 -29.83 2.86
CA PHE A 192 -10.06 -28.45 2.78
C PHE A 192 -11.03 -27.58 1.97
N SER A 193 -11.49 -28.06 0.81
CA SER A 193 -12.47 -27.38 -0.01
C SER A 193 -13.77 -27.10 0.76
N LYS A 194 -14.29 -28.08 1.50
CA LYS A 194 -15.47 -27.90 2.37
C LYS A 194 -15.23 -26.81 3.41
N LYS A 195 -14.09 -26.84 4.11
CA LYS A 195 -13.74 -25.83 5.11
C LYS A 195 -13.63 -24.42 4.50
N VAL A 196 -13.01 -24.29 3.33
CA VAL A 196 -12.90 -23.01 2.62
C VAL A 196 -14.30 -22.48 2.26
N THR A 197 -15.21 -23.33 1.80
CA THR A 197 -16.60 -22.93 1.54
C THR A 197 -17.30 -22.43 2.81
N GLU A 198 -17.11 -23.11 3.95
CA GLU A 198 -17.65 -22.70 5.25
C GLU A 198 -17.07 -21.34 5.71
N ASP A 199 -15.74 -21.16 5.59
CA ASP A 199 -15.05 -19.92 5.93
C ASP A 199 -15.53 -18.73 5.08
N ILE A 200 -15.72 -18.94 3.76
CA ILE A 200 -16.29 -17.94 2.86
C ILE A 200 -17.73 -17.59 3.27
N ALA A 201 -18.56 -18.59 3.58
CA ALA A 201 -19.94 -18.36 4.02
C ALA A 201 -19.99 -17.55 5.33
N MET A 202 -19.12 -17.86 6.29
CA MET A 202 -19.00 -17.10 7.54
C MET A 202 -18.56 -15.65 7.30
N ALA A 203 -17.55 -15.45 6.46
CA ALA A 203 -17.07 -14.11 6.11
C ALA A 203 -18.14 -13.28 5.40
N HIS A 204 -18.87 -13.88 4.45
CA HIS A 204 -19.99 -13.24 3.77
C HIS A 204 -21.07 -12.79 4.76
N ASN A 205 -21.45 -13.66 5.71
CA ASN A 205 -22.46 -13.32 6.72
C ASN A 205 -22.00 -12.19 7.65
N LYS A 206 -20.72 -12.17 8.05
CA LYS A 206 -20.15 -11.06 8.84
C LYS A 206 -20.15 -9.74 8.05
N ASN A 207 -19.74 -9.77 6.78
CA ASN A 207 -19.76 -8.59 5.92
C ASN A 207 -21.17 -8.06 5.71
N LYS A 208 -22.15 -8.95 5.53
CA LYS A 208 -23.56 -8.56 5.44
C LYS A 208 -24.02 -7.86 6.73
N ALA A 209 -23.74 -8.44 7.90
CA ALA A 209 -24.11 -7.85 9.18
C ALA A 209 -23.46 -6.46 9.39
N LEU A 210 -22.20 -6.29 8.99
CA LEU A 210 -21.49 -5.00 9.06
C LEU A 210 -22.12 -3.96 8.11
N SER A 211 -22.45 -4.37 6.88
CA SER A 211 -23.15 -3.51 5.91
C SER A 211 -24.51 -3.05 6.46
N ASP A 212 -25.29 -3.98 7.02
CA ASP A 212 -26.58 -3.66 7.64
C ASP A 212 -26.43 -2.71 8.83
N GLN A 213 -25.35 -2.84 9.62
CA GLN A 213 -25.05 -1.90 10.70
C GLN A 213 -24.68 -0.52 10.17
N LEU A 214 -23.78 -0.44 9.19
CA LEU A 214 -23.37 0.81 8.57
C LEU A 214 -24.57 1.58 8.00
N ASN A 215 -25.49 0.88 7.33
CA ASN A 215 -26.72 1.48 6.82
C ASN A 215 -27.60 2.06 7.94
N ARG A 216 -27.72 1.38 9.08
CA ARG A 216 -28.45 1.92 10.25
C ARG A 216 -27.77 3.17 10.81
N ASP A 217 -26.45 3.18 10.88
CA ASP A 217 -25.70 4.32 11.41
C ASP A 217 -25.76 5.53 10.47
N ILE A 218 -25.69 5.31 9.16
CA ILE A 218 -25.95 6.35 8.14
C ILE A 218 -27.33 6.97 8.33
N LEU A 219 -28.37 6.14 8.49
CA LEU A 219 -29.74 6.63 8.68
C LEU A 219 -29.88 7.49 9.95
N LYS A 220 -29.21 7.11 11.04
CA LYS A 220 -29.18 7.92 12.27
C LYS A 220 -28.47 9.26 12.05
N MET A 221 -27.33 9.27 11.36
CA MET A 221 -26.61 10.51 11.05
C MET A 221 -27.43 11.44 10.17
N GLN A 222 -28.14 10.90 9.18
CA GLN A 222 -29.06 11.69 8.34
C GLN A 222 -30.14 12.36 9.20
N LYS A 223 -30.75 11.63 10.14
CA LYS A 223 -31.72 12.22 11.07
C LYS A 223 -31.13 13.34 11.93
N HIS A 224 -29.92 13.16 12.46
CA HIS A 224 -29.25 14.21 13.22
C HIS A 224 -28.95 15.46 12.36
N LEU A 225 -28.60 15.28 11.08
CA LEU A 225 -28.40 16.40 10.16
C LEU A 225 -29.72 17.17 9.93
N GLU A 226 -30.84 16.46 9.76
CA GLU A 226 -32.16 17.10 9.66
C GLU A 226 -32.50 17.93 10.92
N GLU A 227 -32.15 17.41 12.11
CA GLU A 227 -32.31 18.14 13.37
C GLU A 227 -31.42 19.40 13.43
N ILE A 228 -30.17 19.32 12.95
CA ILE A 228 -29.26 20.47 12.84
C ILE A 228 -29.80 21.50 11.84
N ASP A 229 -30.25 21.08 10.66
CA ASP A 229 -30.81 21.96 9.64
C ASP A 229 -32.05 22.68 10.18
N SER A 230 -32.90 21.97 10.95
CA SER A 230 -34.04 22.59 11.64
C SER A 230 -33.58 23.64 12.67
N PHE A 231 -32.55 23.36 13.45
CA PHE A 231 -31.99 24.32 14.40
C PHE A 231 -31.40 25.55 13.69
N VAL A 232 -30.67 25.36 12.59
CA VAL A 232 -30.13 26.46 11.76
C VAL A 232 -31.26 27.31 11.19
N ALA A 233 -32.36 26.69 10.73
CA ALA A 233 -33.54 27.41 10.26
C ALA A 233 -34.17 28.27 11.37
N VAL A 234 -34.23 27.76 12.61
CA VAL A 234 -34.68 28.55 13.77
C VAL A 234 -33.76 29.74 14.03
N LEU A 235 -32.43 29.54 14.00
CA LEU A 235 -31.46 30.63 14.17
C LEU A 235 -31.63 31.72 13.10
N ASN A 236 -31.74 31.32 11.83
CA ASN A 236 -31.96 32.24 10.71
C ASN A 236 -33.31 32.98 10.80
N GLY A 237 -34.29 32.44 11.53
CA GLY A 237 -35.58 33.10 11.79
C GLY A 237 -35.51 34.27 12.78
N TYR A 238 -34.45 34.38 13.59
CA TYR A 238 -34.25 35.54 14.47
C TYR A 238 -33.75 36.74 13.66
N THR A 239 -34.68 37.53 13.13
CA THR A 239 -34.40 38.77 12.39
C THR A 239 -33.55 39.77 13.18
N HIS A 240 -33.61 39.71 14.51
CA HIS A 240 -32.85 40.58 15.41
C HIS A 240 -31.35 40.25 15.53
N LEU A 241 -30.87 39.13 14.99
CA LEU A 241 -29.42 38.85 14.99
C LEU A 241 -28.66 39.89 14.15
N GLN A 242 -29.23 40.33 13.02
CA GLN A 242 -28.68 41.43 12.22
C GLN A 242 -28.81 42.77 12.96
N ASP A 243 -29.84 42.94 13.80
CA ASP A 243 -29.98 44.14 14.62
C ASP A 243 -28.86 44.25 15.66
N ILE A 244 -28.29 43.15 16.15
CA ILE A 244 -27.12 43.17 17.03
C ILE A 244 -25.92 43.76 16.29
N ASP A 245 -25.64 43.29 15.07
CA ASP A 245 -24.53 43.83 14.27
C ASP A 245 -24.76 45.34 13.99
N ASN A 246 -25.99 45.73 13.61
CA ASN A 246 -26.35 47.13 13.40
C ASN A 246 -26.19 47.97 14.69
N MET A 247 -26.55 47.42 15.86
CA MET A 247 -26.37 48.09 17.15
C MET A 247 -24.89 48.28 17.50
N TRP A 248 -24.02 47.33 17.13
CA TRP A 248 -22.58 47.48 17.31
C TRP A 248 -22.02 48.61 16.43
N ASP A 249 -22.48 48.71 15.18
CA ASP A 249 -22.10 49.82 14.28
C ASP A 249 -22.59 51.18 14.83
N ASP A 250 -23.84 51.24 15.30
CA ASP A 250 -24.41 52.44 15.93
C ASP A 250 -23.64 52.83 17.20
N LEU A 251 -23.21 51.85 18.01
CA LEU A 251 -22.39 52.09 19.20
C LEU A 251 -21.03 52.69 18.84
N ASP A 252 -20.39 52.24 17.76
CA ASP A 252 -19.12 52.77 17.29
C ASP A 252 -19.25 54.22 16.75
N ILE A 253 -20.36 54.51 16.07
CA ILE A 253 -20.72 55.89 15.68
C ILE A 253 -20.94 56.76 16.92
N CYS A 254 -21.65 56.24 17.92
CA CYS A 254 -21.90 56.95 19.17
C CYS A 254 -20.57 57.26 19.90
N LYS A 255 -19.67 56.28 19.97
CA LYS A 255 -18.32 56.45 20.54
C LYS A 255 -17.55 57.55 19.82
N THR A 256 -17.51 57.53 18.49
CA THR A 256 -16.87 58.58 17.68
C THR A 256 -17.48 59.97 17.96
N ASN A 257 -18.80 60.04 18.09
CA ASN A 257 -19.48 61.28 18.46
C ASN A 257 -19.12 61.76 19.87
N ILE A 258 -19.01 60.85 20.85
CA ILE A 258 -18.57 61.17 22.22
C ILE A 258 -17.12 61.70 22.20
N GLU A 259 -16.22 61.06 21.46
CA GLU A 259 -14.83 61.53 21.30
C GLU A 259 -14.78 62.96 20.73
N ARG A 260 -15.61 63.24 19.72
CA ARG A 260 -15.75 64.59 19.15
C ARG A 260 -16.33 65.61 20.14
N ILE A 261 -17.38 65.25 20.88
CA ILE A 261 -17.95 66.10 21.93
C ILE A 261 -16.89 66.39 23.00
N ASN A 262 -16.11 65.38 23.40
CA ASN A 262 -15.03 65.54 24.36
C ASN A 262 -13.95 66.51 23.84
N GLY A 263 -13.57 66.42 22.56
CA GLY A 263 -12.69 67.39 21.92
C GLY A 263 -13.25 68.82 21.95
N ASN A 264 -14.54 68.99 21.69
CA ASN A 264 -15.21 70.30 21.79
C ASN A 264 -15.23 70.84 23.23
N ILE A 265 -15.49 69.99 24.23
CA ILE A 265 -15.46 70.36 25.65
C ILE A 265 -14.05 70.81 26.04
N GLN A 266 -13.00 70.10 25.59
CA GLN A 266 -11.61 70.49 25.84
C GLN A 266 -11.28 71.85 25.20
N ALA A 267 -11.77 72.11 23.99
CA ALA A 267 -11.62 73.41 23.33
C ALA A 267 -12.33 74.53 24.11
N GLN A 268 -13.58 74.31 24.53
CA GLN A 268 -14.33 75.26 25.36
C GLN A 268 -13.67 75.49 26.71
N GLN A 269 -13.12 74.46 27.35
CA GLN A 269 -12.35 74.60 28.59
C GLN A 269 -11.13 75.49 28.38
N SER A 270 -10.40 75.30 27.27
CA SER A 270 -9.25 76.15 26.93
C SER A 270 -9.66 77.61 26.69
N GLU A 271 -10.82 77.85 26.05
CA GLU A 271 -11.39 79.20 25.91
C GLU A 271 -11.79 79.81 27.26
N LEU A 272 -12.36 79.02 28.17
CA LEU A 272 -12.76 79.46 29.50
C LEU A 272 -11.56 79.81 30.36
N ASP A 273 -10.48 79.02 30.27
CA ASP A 273 -9.21 79.30 30.93
C ASP A 273 -8.59 80.61 30.40
N ASN A 274 -8.64 80.86 29.09
CA ASN A 274 -8.22 82.15 28.51
C ASN A 274 -9.07 83.32 29.02
N LEU A 275 -10.39 83.15 29.12
CA LEU A 275 -11.29 84.15 29.70
C LEU A 275 -10.95 84.42 31.17
N ALA A 276 -10.61 83.39 31.95
CA ALA A 276 -10.19 83.53 33.34
C ALA A 276 -8.89 84.35 33.45
N VAL A 277 -7.88 84.07 32.63
CA VAL A 277 -6.63 84.87 32.55
C VAL A 277 -6.95 86.32 32.17
N THR A 278 -7.85 86.54 31.22
CA THR A 278 -8.25 87.89 30.80
C THR A 278 -9.00 88.62 31.93
N SER A 279 -9.88 87.92 32.65
CA SER A 279 -10.59 88.44 33.82
C SER A 279 -9.65 88.78 34.97
N GLU A 280 -8.60 87.99 35.19
CA GLU A 280 -7.56 88.26 36.18
C GLU A 280 -6.80 89.54 35.80
N GLY A 281 -6.44 89.72 34.52
CA GLY A 281 -5.88 90.98 34.01
C GLY A 281 -6.83 92.18 34.15
N HIS A 282 -8.14 91.99 33.99
CA HIS A 282 -9.13 93.03 34.31
C HIS A 282 -9.18 93.32 35.81
N ALA A 283 -9.10 92.32 36.69
CA ALA A 283 -9.08 92.51 38.13
C ALA A 283 -7.84 93.27 38.59
N GLU A 284 -6.67 92.98 38.03
CA GLU A 284 -5.44 93.76 38.25
C GLU A 284 -5.59 95.21 37.77
N SER A 285 -6.19 95.42 36.59
CA SER A 285 -6.50 96.77 36.09
C SER A 285 -7.47 97.53 36.99
N ILE A 286 -8.52 96.86 37.51
CA ILE A 286 -9.46 97.44 38.48
C ILE A 286 -8.75 97.75 39.80
N ALA A 287 -7.85 96.89 40.29
CA ALA A 287 -7.07 97.16 41.49
C ALA A 287 -6.13 98.36 41.32
N ALA A 288 -5.52 98.53 40.15
CA ALA A 288 -4.74 99.71 39.81
C ALA A 288 -5.60 100.98 39.78
N LEU A 289 -6.83 100.91 39.22
CA LEU A 289 -7.79 102.01 39.26
C LEU A 289 -8.23 102.36 40.70
N PHE A 290 -8.47 101.37 41.56
CA PHE A 290 -8.77 101.61 42.98
C PHE A 290 -7.61 102.25 43.73
N LYS A 291 -6.37 101.85 43.44
CA LYS A 291 -5.18 102.50 44.00
C LYS A 291 -5.09 103.97 43.56
N ASN A 292 -5.29 104.24 42.27
CA ASN A 292 -5.32 105.61 41.75
C ASN A 292 -6.47 106.43 42.37
N LEU A 293 -7.63 105.81 42.63
CA LEU A 293 -8.74 106.45 43.31
C LEU A 293 -8.39 106.78 44.77
N ALA A 294 -7.78 105.85 45.51
CA ALA A 294 -7.32 106.09 46.87
C ALA A 294 -6.26 107.21 46.95
N ASP A 295 -5.34 107.28 45.97
CA ASP A 295 -4.37 108.36 45.86
C ASP A 295 -5.05 109.72 45.57
N ALA A 296 -6.09 109.74 44.73
CA ALA A 296 -6.91 110.94 44.49
C ALA A 296 -7.73 111.34 45.73
N GLU A 297 -8.24 110.38 46.49
CA GLU A 297 -8.99 110.60 47.72
C GLU A 297 -8.09 111.17 48.83
N LYS A 298 -6.84 110.68 48.92
CA LYS A 298 -5.79 111.28 49.76
C LYS A 298 -5.49 112.72 49.37
N TYR A 299 -5.36 113.02 48.07
CA TYR A 299 -5.18 114.39 47.59
C TYR A 299 -6.39 115.29 47.91
N ALA A 300 -7.61 114.76 47.82
CA ALA A 300 -8.82 115.45 48.20
C ALA A 300 -8.90 115.70 49.71
N VAL A 301 -8.49 114.75 50.55
CA VAL A 301 -8.39 114.90 52.01
C VAL A 301 -7.33 115.95 52.39
N ASP A 302 -6.18 115.95 51.73
CA ASP A 302 -5.13 116.96 51.94
C ASP A 302 -5.62 118.36 51.54
N SER A 303 -6.35 118.48 50.42
CA SER A 303 -7.02 119.72 50.02
C SER A 303 -8.09 120.14 51.03
N ARG A 304 -8.86 119.20 51.57
CA ARG A 304 -9.87 119.45 52.60
C ARG A 304 -9.23 119.95 53.90
N ASN A 305 -8.12 119.37 54.33
CA ASN A 305 -7.33 119.84 55.47
C ASN A 305 -6.76 121.25 55.27
N LEU A 306 -6.35 121.59 54.04
CA LEU A 306 -5.95 122.95 53.68
C LEU A 306 -7.12 123.94 53.78
N ILE A 307 -8.30 123.55 53.30
CA ILE A 307 -9.55 124.33 53.46
C ILE A 307 -9.93 124.47 54.93
N THR A 308 -9.84 123.41 55.74
CA THR A 308 -10.15 123.48 57.18
C THR A 308 -9.16 124.36 57.94
N LYS A 309 -7.88 124.39 57.54
CA LYS A 309 -6.91 125.37 58.06
C LYS A 309 -7.23 126.81 57.65
N LEU A 310 -7.72 127.03 56.42
CA LEU A 310 -8.21 128.34 55.97
C LEU A 310 -9.50 128.75 56.71
N GLU A 311 -10.39 127.82 57.01
CA GLU A 311 -11.61 128.05 57.81
C GLU A 311 -11.29 128.31 59.29
N ALA A 312 -10.29 127.64 59.85
CA ALA A 312 -9.79 127.92 61.20
C ALA A 312 -9.11 129.29 61.29
N PHE A 313 -8.32 129.67 60.28
CA PHE A 313 -7.76 131.02 60.15
C PHE A 313 -8.87 132.09 60.00
N LYS A 314 -9.93 131.80 59.22
CA LYS A 314 -11.13 132.65 59.13
C LYS A 314 -11.83 132.77 60.49
N ALA A 315 -11.92 131.69 61.27
CA ALA A 315 -12.53 131.70 62.59
C ALA A 315 -11.71 132.49 63.63
N GLU A 316 -10.38 132.43 63.58
CA GLU A 316 -9.49 133.28 64.40
C GLU A 316 -9.61 134.77 64.06
N VAL A 317 -9.74 135.13 62.77
CA VAL A 317 -10.01 136.52 62.34
C VAL A 317 -11.41 136.99 62.76
N SER A 318 -12.39 136.08 62.79
CA SER A 318 -13.78 136.39 63.18
C SER A 318 -13.99 136.44 64.70
N ALA A 319 -13.04 135.97 65.50
CA ALA A 319 -13.08 135.97 66.96
C ALA A 319 -12.41 137.20 67.60
N LEU A 320 -11.83 138.12 66.81
CA LEU A 320 -11.42 139.44 67.25
C LEU A 320 -12.64 140.37 67.40
N ASN A 321 -13.24 140.24 68.58
CA ASN A 321 -14.47 140.83 69.07
C ASN A 321 -14.34 142.34 69.42
N TYR A 322 -14.05 143.21 68.44
CA TYR A 322 -14.19 144.70 68.52
C TYR A 322 -14.40 145.39 67.15
N LEU A 323 -14.98 144.72 66.14
CA LEU A 323 -15.20 145.31 64.80
C LEU A 323 -16.67 145.42 64.39
N MET A 324 -17.61 144.93 65.20
CA MET A 324 -19.05 145.06 64.97
C MET A 324 -19.70 146.17 65.82
N GLU A 325 -18.93 146.81 66.71
CA GLU A 325 -19.31 148.06 67.43
C GLU A 325 -18.85 149.32 66.68
N VAL A 326 -18.01 149.19 65.64
CA VAL A 326 -17.51 150.33 64.84
C VAL A 326 -18.53 150.80 63.80
N ASP A 327 -19.33 149.89 63.23
CA ASP A 327 -20.33 150.25 62.21
C ASP A 327 -21.59 150.91 62.82
N ASP A 328 -21.97 150.55 64.05
CA ASP A 328 -23.06 151.23 64.78
C ASP A 328 -22.63 152.60 65.32
N ILE A 329 -21.33 152.79 65.64
CA ILE A 329 -20.74 154.10 65.98
C ILE A 329 -20.58 154.99 64.72
N TRP A 330 -20.24 154.43 63.56
CA TRP A 330 -20.07 155.23 62.33
C TRP A 330 -21.39 155.71 61.74
N LYS A 331 -22.48 154.95 61.93
CA LYS A 331 -23.84 155.36 61.55
C LYS A 331 -24.40 156.46 62.46
N ASP A 332 -24.10 156.41 63.76
CA ASP A 332 -24.45 157.48 64.72
C ASP A 332 -23.60 158.75 64.48
N VAL A 333 -22.31 158.59 64.14
CA VAL A 333 -21.42 159.72 63.78
C VAL A 333 -21.87 160.41 62.48
N GLU A 334 -22.31 159.67 61.47
CA GLU A 334 -22.79 160.24 60.20
C GLU A 334 -24.15 160.98 60.36
N GLU A 335 -25.00 160.51 61.29
CA GLU A 335 -26.25 161.20 61.67
C GLU A 335 -25.99 162.43 62.57
N HIS A 336 -25.01 162.37 63.48
CA HIS A 336 -24.56 163.51 64.28
C HIS A 336 -23.82 164.57 63.45
N THR A 337 -23.05 164.20 62.41
CA THR A 337 -22.42 165.13 61.45
C THR A 337 -23.46 165.86 60.60
N SER A 338 -24.55 165.18 60.22
CA SER A 338 -25.66 165.81 59.49
C SER A 338 -26.46 166.80 60.37
N LYS A 339 -26.65 166.49 61.66
CA LYS A 339 -27.27 167.39 62.65
C LYS A 339 -26.36 168.58 63.05
N LEU A 340 -25.03 168.44 62.94
CA LEU A 340 -24.04 169.49 63.21
C LEU A 340 -23.92 170.51 62.05
N VAL A 341 -23.99 170.07 60.80
CA VAL A 341 -24.07 170.96 59.61
C VAL A 341 -25.40 171.75 59.57
N GLU A 342 -26.48 171.15 60.09
CA GLU A 342 -27.77 171.84 60.30
C GLU A 342 -27.79 172.74 61.55
N CYS A 343 -26.85 172.55 62.49
CA CYS A 343 -26.59 173.46 63.62
C CYS A 343 -25.75 174.67 63.18
N GLU A 344 -24.71 174.47 62.36
CA GLU A 344 -23.91 175.56 61.77
C GLU A 344 -24.75 176.46 60.84
N LYS A 345 -25.73 175.89 60.13
CA LYS A 345 -26.69 176.67 59.31
C LYS A 345 -27.67 177.48 60.17
N ARG A 346 -28.12 176.95 61.32
CA ARG A 346 -28.93 177.68 62.31
C ARG A 346 -28.14 178.75 63.06
N ASP A 347 -26.86 178.52 63.34
CA ASP A 347 -25.98 179.51 63.95
C ASP A 347 -25.64 180.66 62.99
N ALA A 348 -25.54 180.38 61.68
CA ALA A 348 -25.43 181.41 60.64
C ALA A 348 -26.74 182.22 60.46
N GLU A 349 -27.92 181.58 60.57
CA GLU A 349 -29.24 182.25 60.55
C GLU A 349 -29.50 183.06 61.85
N LEU A 350 -28.99 182.60 63.00
CA LEU A 350 -29.01 183.33 64.27
C LEU A 350 -28.07 184.55 64.23
N ALA A 351 -26.89 184.42 63.61
CA ALA A 351 -25.96 185.53 63.38
C ALA A 351 -26.54 186.59 62.44
N ALA A 352 -27.25 186.20 61.38
CA ALA A 352 -27.97 187.12 60.50
C ALA A 352 -29.14 187.83 61.20
N THR A 353 -29.81 187.15 62.14
CA THR A 353 -30.89 187.74 62.95
C THR A 353 -30.35 188.70 64.03
N ILE A 354 -29.20 188.39 64.64
CA ILE A 354 -28.50 189.27 65.57
C ILE A 354 -27.92 190.51 64.84
N GLN A 355 -27.44 190.35 63.61
CA GLN A 355 -27.00 191.45 62.76
C GLN A 355 -28.16 192.37 62.34
N LYS A 356 -29.33 191.79 62.00
CA LYS A 356 -30.56 192.54 61.71
C LYS A 356 -31.09 193.32 62.92
N ASN A 357 -31.10 192.70 64.11
CA ASN A 357 -31.49 193.38 65.35
C ASN A 357 -30.48 194.45 65.77
N LYS A 358 -29.20 194.27 65.45
CA LYS A 358 -28.13 195.26 65.67
C LYS A 358 -28.26 196.46 64.72
N GLU A 359 -28.68 196.23 63.48
CA GLU A 359 -28.96 197.29 62.51
C GLU A 359 -30.24 198.06 62.88
N GLU A 360 -31.32 197.39 63.30
CA GLU A 360 -32.54 198.04 63.83
C GLU A 360 -32.28 198.81 65.15
N ALA A 361 -31.45 198.28 66.05
CA ALA A 361 -31.05 198.99 67.27
C ALA A 361 -30.13 200.17 66.94
N ASN A 362 -29.23 200.05 65.97
CA ASN A 362 -28.37 201.14 65.52
C ASN A 362 -29.13 202.20 64.73
N GLU A 363 -30.21 201.86 64.02
CA GLU A 363 -31.06 202.81 63.29
C GLU A 363 -31.93 203.61 64.27
N ASN A 364 -32.48 202.96 65.30
CA ASN A 364 -33.16 203.64 66.42
C ASN A 364 -32.20 204.47 67.29
N ILE A 365 -30.98 204.00 67.52
CA ILE A 365 -29.94 204.77 68.23
C ILE A 365 -29.45 205.93 67.36
N ALA A 366 -29.28 205.75 66.05
CA ALA A 366 -28.90 206.82 65.12
C ALA A 366 -29.98 207.90 65.03
N GLU A 367 -31.26 207.54 65.00
CA GLU A 367 -32.39 208.48 65.03
C GLU A 367 -32.46 209.25 66.36
N THR A 368 -32.22 208.56 67.49
CA THR A 368 -32.16 209.18 68.82
C THR A 368 -30.92 210.07 68.99
N VAL A 369 -29.77 209.66 68.47
CA VAL A 369 -28.51 210.41 68.52
C VAL A 369 -28.52 211.59 67.55
N GLN A 370 -29.17 211.50 66.40
CA GLN A 370 -29.35 212.61 65.46
C GLN A 370 -30.31 213.67 66.02
N THR A 371 -31.35 213.24 66.74
CA THR A 371 -32.26 214.13 67.48
C THR A 371 -31.56 214.78 68.69
N ALA A 372 -30.76 214.02 69.44
CA ALA A 372 -29.97 214.52 70.54
C ALA A 372 -28.82 215.45 70.09
N ASN A 373 -28.17 215.16 68.96
CA ASN A 373 -27.14 216.02 68.37
C ASN A 373 -27.73 217.32 67.83
N ALA A 374 -28.93 217.33 67.24
CA ALA A 374 -29.61 218.57 66.86
C ALA A 374 -29.95 219.45 68.10
N ALA A 375 -30.31 218.82 69.23
CA ALA A 375 -30.52 219.50 70.51
C ALA A 375 -29.21 219.99 71.16
N ILE A 376 -28.16 219.18 71.13
CA ILE A 376 -26.82 219.50 71.68
C ILE A 376 -26.11 220.55 70.81
N GLU A 377 -26.35 220.60 69.50
CA GLU A 377 -25.84 221.64 68.60
C GLU A 377 -26.57 222.98 68.84
N THR A 378 -27.85 222.92 69.21
CA THR A 378 -28.59 224.10 69.71
C THR A 378 -28.05 224.58 71.07
N LEU A 379 -27.58 223.67 71.93
CA LEU A 379 -26.90 223.99 73.20
C LEU A 379 -25.46 224.47 73.01
N THR A 380 -24.75 223.92 72.03
CA THR A 380 -23.42 224.36 71.58
C THR A 380 -23.44 225.84 71.23
N LYS A 381 -24.54 226.38 70.68
CA LYS A 381 -24.66 227.81 70.37
C LYS A 381 -24.96 228.69 71.58
N LYS A 382 -25.68 228.21 72.61
CA LYS A 382 -25.96 229.02 73.81
C LYS A 382 -24.79 229.10 74.80
N VAL A 383 -24.05 228.01 75.01
CA VAL A 383 -22.92 227.98 75.96
C VAL A 383 -21.67 228.68 75.41
N LYS A 384 -21.40 228.58 74.10
CA LYS A 384 -20.29 229.32 73.47
C LYS A 384 -20.47 230.84 73.57
N TYR A 385 -21.70 231.37 73.46
CA TYR A 385 -21.94 232.79 73.73
C TYR A 385 -21.79 233.12 75.21
N ALA A 386 -22.18 232.22 76.13
CA ALA A 386 -22.01 232.46 77.55
C ALA A 386 -20.54 232.50 78.03
N TYR A 387 -19.62 231.66 77.53
CA TYR A 387 -18.22 231.65 78.03
C TYR A 387 -17.33 232.73 77.40
N TRP A 388 -17.58 233.09 76.14
CA TRP A 388 -16.94 234.26 75.52
C TRP A 388 -17.37 235.57 76.20
N ILE A 389 -18.58 235.60 76.78
CA ILE A 389 -19.08 236.74 77.58
C ILE A 389 -18.59 236.65 79.05
N ALA A 390 -18.45 235.44 79.61
CA ALA A 390 -17.90 235.25 80.95
C ALA A 390 -16.43 235.68 81.05
N GLY A 391 -15.67 235.39 80.00
CA GLY A 391 -14.58 236.27 79.69
C GLY A 391 -13.36 236.19 80.61
N SER A 392 -12.27 236.83 80.22
CA SER A 392 -12.21 238.28 79.91
C SER A 392 -12.46 239.14 81.16
N SER A 393 -13.15 238.62 82.19
CA SER A 393 -13.12 239.19 83.54
C SER A 393 -11.91 238.69 84.35
N ALA A 394 -11.47 237.43 84.21
CA ALA A 394 -10.37 236.89 85.03
C ALA A 394 -8.95 237.17 84.49
N GLY A 395 -8.83 237.44 83.19
CA GLY A 395 -7.60 237.96 82.57
C GLY A 395 -7.15 239.32 83.14
N LEU A 396 -7.97 240.01 83.93
CA LEU A 396 -7.56 241.26 84.60
C LEU A 396 -7.03 241.07 86.03
N ALA A 397 -7.18 239.91 86.69
CA ALA A 397 -6.84 239.79 88.12
C ALA A 397 -5.45 239.21 88.47
N ILE A 398 -4.87 238.26 87.71
CA ILE A 398 -3.56 237.64 88.13
C ILE A 398 -2.35 238.38 87.56
N ILE A 399 -2.56 239.12 86.47
CA ILE A 399 -1.64 240.18 86.05
C ILE A 399 -1.48 241.23 87.16
N GLU A 400 -2.40 241.29 88.14
CA GLU A 400 -2.27 242.12 89.35
C GLU A 400 -1.43 241.47 90.46
N LEU A 401 -1.31 240.13 90.53
CA LEU A 401 -0.47 239.48 91.54
C LEU A 401 1.02 239.43 91.15
N ILE A 402 1.29 239.47 89.84
CA ILE A 402 2.61 239.77 89.24
C ILE A 402 3.19 241.09 89.77
N LEU A 403 2.40 241.96 90.42
CA LEU A 403 2.87 243.26 90.93
C LEU A 403 3.16 243.32 92.44
N LEU A 404 2.88 242.28 93.24
CA LEU A 404 2.90 242.45 94.71
C LEU A 404 4.11 241.90 95.50
N PHE A 405 4.83 240.83 95.10
CA PHE A 405 5.89 240.28 95.99
C PHE A 405 7.34 240.32 95.52
N MET A 406 7.60 240.95 94.39
CA MET A 406 8.85 241.71 94.25
C MET A 406 8.67 243.11 94.86
N LYS A 407 9.01 243.29 96.14
CA LYS A 407 9.74 244.48 96.58
C LYS A 407 10.47 244.24 97.92
N VAL A 408 11.79 244.43 97.86
CA VAL A 408 12.77 244.60 98.95
C VAL A 408 13.16 243.32 99.73
N ILE A 409 14.47 242.98 99.62
CA ILE A 409 15.27 241.82 100.08
C ILE A 409 15.21 240.57 99.18
#